data_AF-A0A9R1DHR5-F1
#
_entry.id   AF-A0A9R1DHR5-F1
#
_cell.length_a   1.000
_cell.length_b   1.000
_cell.length_c   1.000
_cell.angle_alpha   90.00
_cell.angle_beta   90.00
_cell.angle_gamma   90.00
#
_symmetry.space_group_name_H-M   'P 1'
#
loop_
_entity.id
_entity.type
_entity.pdbx_description
1 polymer ?
#
loop_
_entity_poly.entity_id
_entity_poly.type
_entity_poly.pdbx_seq_one_letter_code
_entity_poly.pdbx_strand_id
1 'polypeptide(L)'
;AVAESPVLVVGRRGCCLSHVVKRLLQGLGVNPAVHEVADEAELAAAVAGDAGGEAVVALPAVFVGGRLLGGLDRLMAVHISGELVPILKDAGALWL
;
A
#
# COMPACT_ATOMS: atom_id res chain seq x y z
N ALA A 1 -10.02 -9.73 -11.59
CA ALA A 1 -9.21 -8.78 -12.38
C ALA A 1 -8.84 -7.61 -11.49
N VAL A 2 -7.63 -7.61 -10.92
CA VAL A 2 -7.04 -6.44 -10.23
C VAL A 2 -6.54 -5.53 -11.35
N ALA A 3 -7.46 -4.80 -11.96
CA ALA A 3 -7.14 -3.85 -13.01
C ALA A 3 -7.47 -2.44 -12.48
N GLU A 4 -6.57 -1.48 -12.77
CA GLU A 4 -6.82 -0.04 -12.83
C GLU A 4 -6.60 0.86 -11.59
N SER A 5 -6.32 0.36 -10.38
CA SER A 5 -5.93 1.28 -9.29
C SER A 5 -4.41 1.43 -9.20
N PRO A 6 -3.86 2.65 -9.31
CA PRO A 6 -2.43 2.91 -9.17
C PRO A 6 -1.92 2.72 -7.74
N VAL A 7 -2.81 2.55 -6.75
CA VAL A 7 -2.45 2.27 -5.36
C VAL A 7 -3.26 1.09 -4.83
N LEU A 8 -2.55 0.08 -4.32
CA LEU A 8 -3.15 -1.12 -3.74
C LEU A 8 -2.69 -1.26 -2.28
N VAL A 9 -3.63 -1.50 -1.38
CA VAL A 9 -3.39 -1.79 0.03
C VAL A 9 -3.80 -3.24 0.28
N VAL A 10 -2.84 -4.08 0.61
CA VAL A 10 -3.08 -5.46 1.00
C VAL A 10 -3.04 -5.53 2.53
N GLY A 11 -4.10 -6.06 3.13
CA GLY A 11 -4.11 -6.23 4.57
C GLY A 11 -4.98 -7.37 5.06
N ARG A 12 -4.79 -7.78 6.31
CA ARG A 12 -5.63 -8.83 6.90
C ARG A 12 -7.07 -8.34 7.01
N ARG A 13 -8.02 -9.22 6.72
CA ARG A 13 -9.45 -8.97 6.94
C ARG A 13 -9.70 -8.50 8.36
N GLY A 14 -10.36 -7.35 8.52
CA GLY A 14 -10.65 -6.74 9.82
C GLY A 14 -9.47 -6.02 10.50
N CYS A 15 -8.34 -5.83 9.82
CA CYS A 15 -7.23 -5.05 10.34
C CYS A 15 -7.57 -3.56 10.40
N CYS A 16 -7.48 -2.95 11.58
CA CYS A 16 -7.71 -1.51 11.77
C CYS A 16 -6.69 -0.65 11.01
N LEU A 17 -5.45 -1.13 10.87
CA LEU A 17 -4.38 -0.41 10.18
C LEU A 17 -4.66 -0.25 8.68
N SER A 18 -5.23 -1.27 8.02
CA SER A 18 -5.66 -1.18 6.62
C SER A 18 -6.68 -0.04 6.41
N HIS A 19 -7.60 0.13 7.37
CA HIS A 19 -8.56 1.24 7.34
C HIS A 19 -7.88 2.59 7.52
N VAL A 20 -6.88 2.69 8.40
CA VAL A 20 -6.11 3.92 8.60
C VAL A 20 -5.37 4.30 7.32
N VAL A 21 -4.67 3.36 6.70
CA VAL A 21 -3.95 3.58 5.43
C VAL A 21 -4.90 4.02 4.32
N LYS A 22 -6.04 3.33 4.18
CA LYS A 22 -7.07 3.70 3.20
C LYS A 22 -7.52 5.14 3.40
N ARG A 23 -7.85 5.54 4.64
CA ARG A 23 -8.31 6.90 4.94
C ARG A 23 -7.24 7.95 4.71
N LEU A 24 -5.98 7.66 5.05
CA LEU A 24 -4.86 8.56 4.79
C LEU A 24 -4.73 8.85 3.29
N LEU A 25 -4.71 7.81 2.46
CA LEU A 25 -4.61 7.94 1.01
C LEU A 25 -5.82 8.66 0.41
N GLN A 26 -7.03 8.36 0.88
CA GLN A 26 -8.25 9.07 0.48
C GLN A 26 -8.24 10.55 0.88
N GLY A 27 -7.69 10.87 2.05
CA GLY A 27 -7.51 12.26 2.50
C GLY A 27 -6.53 13.05 1.63
N LEU A 28 -5.60 12.36 0.95
CA LEU A 28 -4.70 12.95 -0.05
C LEU A 28 -5.32 13.05 -1.45
N GLY A 29 -6.58 12.63 -1.62
CA GLY A 29 -7.27 12.63 -2.93
C GLY A 29 -7.02 11.40 -3.79
N VAL A 30 -6.44 10.33 -3.24
CA VAL A 30 -6.18 9.07 -3.95
C VAL A 30 -7.32 8.08 -3.75
N ASN A 31 -7.62 7.25 -4.75
CA ASN A 31 -8.57 6.15 -4.64
C ASN A 31 -7.87 4.78 -4.58
N PRO A 32 -7.44 4.31 -3.40
CA PRO A 32 -6.74 3.03 -3.27
C PRO A 32 -7.69 1.85 -3.37
N ALA A 33 -7.27 0.80 -4.08
CA ALA A 33 -7.87 -0.52 -3.95
C ALA A 33 -7.43 -1.17 -2.63
N VAL A 34 -8.34 -1.85 -1.94
CA VAL A 34 -8.01 -2.62 -0.74
C VAL A 34 -8.27 -4.09 -1.01
N HIS A 35 -7.26 -4.92 -0.81
CA HIS A 35 -7.36 -6.36 -0.90
C HIS A 35 -7.19 -6.97 0.49
N GLU A 36 -8.24 -7.65 0.95
CA GLU A 36 -8.23 -8.31 2.25
C GLU A 36 -7.81 -9.76 2.10
N VAL A 37 -6.76 -10.15 2.81
CA VAL A 37 -6.25 -11.53 2.87
C VAL A 37 -6.67 -12.21 4.18
N ALA A 38 -6.89 -13.52 4.11
CA ALA A 38 -7.41 -14.28 5.26
C ALA A 38 -6.29 -14.64 6.26
N ASP A 39 -5.10 -14.93 5.75
CA ASP A 39 -3.94 -15.34 6.53
C ASP A 39 -2.63 -14.65 6.09
N GLU A 40 -1.58 -14.82 6.89
CA GLU A 40 -0.27 -14.20 6.66
C GLU A 40 0.51 -14.90 5.53
N ALA A 41 0.15 -16.12 5.15
CA ALA A 41 0.81 -16.84 4.06
C ALA A 41 0.38 -16.30 2.69
N GLU A 42 -0.91 -15.99 2.53
CA GLU A 42 -1.46 -15.32 1.35
C GLU A 42 -0.87 -13.91 1.19
N LEU A 43 -0.67 -13.20 2.30
CA LEU A 43 0.07 -11.93 2.28
C LEU A 43 1.52 -12.14 1.85
N ALA A 44 2.24 -13.07 2.47
CA ALA A 44 3.64 -13.35 2.16
C ALA A 44 3.81 -13.64 0.67
N ALA A 45 2.89 -14.41 0.08
CA ALA A 45 2.85 -14.65 -1.36
C ALA A 45 2.63 -13.37 -2.18
N ALA A 46 1.76 -12.46 -1.72
CA ALA A 46 1.52 -11.17 -2.38
C ALA A 46 2.72 -10.20 -2.31
N VAL A 47 3.57 -10.29 -1.28
CA VAL A 47 4.76 -9.42 -1.13
C VAL A 47 6.07 -10.06 -1.63
N ALA A 48 6.14 -11.40 -1.73
CA ALA A 48 7.36 -12.13 -2.11
C ALA A 48 7.84 -11.83 -3.53
N GLY A 49 6.96 -11.39 -4.43
CA GLY A 49 7.33 -11.00 -5.80
C GLY A 49 8.08 -9.67 -5.90
N ASP A 50 7.91 -8.77 -4.92
CA ASP A 50 8.44 -7.40 -4.94
C ASP A 50 9.49 -7.14 -3.85
N ALA A 51 9.46 -7.90 -2.75
CA ALA A 51 10.42 -7.81 -1.67
C ALA A 51 11.64 -8.68 -1.98
N GLY A 52 12.68 -8.08 -2.57
CA GLY A 52 13.98 -8.73 -2.73
C GLY A 52 14.60 -9.10 -1.38
N GLY A 53 14.33 -10.33 -0.91
CA GLY A 53 14.91 -10.94 0.29
C GLY A 53 14.12 -10.66 1.58
N GLU A 54 13.68 -11.74 2.25
CA GLU A 54 13.37 -11.93 3.68
C GLU A 54 12.72 -10.80 4.51
N ALA A 55 12.17 -9.76 3.89
CA ALA A 55 11.50 -8.69 4.57
C ALA A 55 10.09 -9.17 4.97
N VAL A 56 9.93 -9.47 6.26
CA VAL A 56 8.62 -9.60 6.90
C VAL A 56 7.92 -8.25 6.73
N VAL A 57 7.09 -8.12 5.69
CA VAL A 57 6.31 -6.90 5.48
C VAL A 57 5.22 -6.89 6.55
N ALA A 58 5.40 -6.04 7.55
CA ALA A 58 4.39 -5.79 8.56
C ALA A 58 3.13 -5.25 7.88
N LEU A 59 2.00 -5.93 8.14
CA LEU A 59 0.70 -5.53 7.64
C LEU A 59 0.30 -4.14 8.13
N PRO A 60 -0.38 -3.33 7.29
CA PRO A 60 -0.74 -3.54 5.88
C PRO A 60 0.42 -3.28 4.92
N ALA A 61 0.48 -4.04 3.81
CA ALA A 61 1.40 -3.79 2.71
C ALA A 61 0.79 -2.82 1.70
N VAL A 62 1.56 -1.82 1.26
CA VAL A 62 1.12 -0.77 0.34
C VAL A 62 1.94 -0.84 -0.93
N PHE A 63 1.25 -0.85 -2.07
CA PHE A 63 1.83 -0.85 -3.40
C PHE A 63 1.41 0.40 -4.14
N VAL A 64 2.35 1.02 -4.86
CA VAL A 64 2.14 2.23 -5.66
C VAL A 64 2.76 2.03 -7.03
N GLY A 65 2.00 2.27 -8.10
CA GLY A 65 2.45 2.06 -9.48
C GLY A 65 2.85 0.61 -9.77
N GLY A 66 2.27 -0.35 -9.04
CA GLY A 66 2.62 -1.78 -9.14
C GLY A 66 3.90 -2.20 -8.44
N ARG A 67 4.52 -1.33 -7.61
CA ARG A 67 5.72 -1.64 -6.83
C ARG A 67 5.43 -1.58 -5.33
N LEU A 68 6.05 -2.44 -4.55
CA LEU A 68 5.92 -2.41 -3.08
C LEU A 68 6.55 -1.12 -2.51
N LEU A 69 5.73 -0.27 -1.89
CA LEU A 69 6.19 0.86 -1.09
C LEU A 69 6.66 0.38 0.29
N GLY A 70 5.96 -0.60 0.87
CA GLY A 70 6.27 -1.21 2.16
C GLY A 70 5.07 -1.28 3.10
N GLY A 71 5.34 -1.44 4.39
CA GLY A 71 4.32 -1.47 5.45
C GLY A 71 3.84 -0.08 5.89
N LEU A 72 3.03 -0.04 6.96
CA LEU A 72 2.56 1.21 7.57
C LEU A 72 3.72 2.15 7.97
N ASP A 73 4.78 1.63 8.59
CA ASP A 73 5.89 2.46 9.07
C ASP A 73 6.57 3.20 7.93
N ARG A 74 6.79 2.51 6.80
CA ARG A 74 7.39 3.10 5.61
C ARG A 74 6.45 4.13 4.97
N LEU A 75 5.16 3.82 4.88
CA LEU A 75 4.14 4.77 4.40
C LEU A 75 4.14 6.05 5.25
N MET A 76 4.15 5.91 6.58
CA MET A 76 4.16 7.06 7.49
C MET A 76 5.46 7.87 7.35
N ALA A 77 6.61 7.21 7.21
CA ALA A 77 7.87 7.89 6.97
C ALA A 77 7.85 8.75 5.70
N VAL A 78 7.37 8.21 4.57
CA VAL A 78 7.29 8.97 3.31
C VAL A 78 6.19 10.04 3.34
N HIS A 79 5.12 9.84 4.12
CA HIS A 79 4.09 10.86 4.32
C HIS A 79 4.64 12.06 5.11
N ILE A 80 5.35 11.80 6.20
CA ILE A 80 5.95 12.82 7.06
C ILE A 80 7.08 13.56 6.35
N SER A 81 7.89 12.87 5.53
CA SER A 81 8.94 13.50 4.73
C SER A 81 8.40 14.35 3.57
N GLY A 82 7.11 14.21 3.24
CA GLY A 82 6.48 14.88 2.10
C GLY A 82 6.72 14.19 0.74
N GLU A 83 7.45 13.08 0.71
CA GLU A 83 7.78 12.34 -0.52
C GLU A 83 6.60 11.51 -1.06
N LEU A 84 5.61 11.23 -0.23
CA LEU A 84 4.45 10.43 -0.63
C LEU A 84 3.68 11.08 -1.80
N VAL A 85 3.49 12.39 -1.78
CA VAL A 85 2.76 13.10 -2.84
C VAL A 85 3.47 12.99 -4.20
N PRO A 86 4.78 13.29 -4.32
CA PRO A 86 5.55 13.02 -5.53
C PRO A 86 5.42 11.58 -6.04
N ILE A 87 5.60 10.59 -5.16
CA ILE A 87 5.49 9.16 -5.53
C ILE A 87 4.10 8.83 -6.10
N LEU A 88 3.04 9.39 -5.51
CA LEU A 88 1.66 9.19 -5.98
C LEU A 88 1.41 9.86 -7.34
N LYS A 89 1.99 11.04 -7.58
CA LYS A 89 1.90 11.71 -8.89
C LYS A 89 2.61 10.92 -9.98
N ASP A 90 3.83 10.45 -9.71
CA ASP A 90 4.61 9.66 -10.66
C ASP A 90 3.91 8.35 -11.03
N ALA A 91 3.17 7.76 -10.08
CA ALA A 91 2.35 6.58 -10.30
C ALA A 91 0.98 6.86 -10.96
N GLY A 92 0.64 8.11 -11.26
CA GLY A 92 -0.66 8.50 -11.81
C GLY A 92 -1.83 8.36 -10.83
N ALA A 93 -1.54 8.23 -9.54
CA ALA A 93 -2.52 8.11 -8.46
C ALA A 93 -3.12 9.45 -8.02
N LEU A 94 -2.45 10.55 -8.39
CA LEU A 94 -2.83 11.91 -8.03
C LEU A 94 -2.59 12.84 -9.22
N TRP A 95 -3.61 13.65 -9.58
CA TRP A 95 -3.63 14.48 -10.80
C TRP A 95 -3.48 15.99 -10.53
N LEU A 96 -3.18 16.41 -9.30
CA LEU A 96 -2.92 17.82 -8.94
C LEU A 96 -1.47 18.22 -9.19
#